data_AF-A0A937AZN4-F1
#
_entry.id   AF-A0A937AZN4-F1
#
_cell.length_a   1.000
_cell.length_b   1.000
_cell.length_c   1.000
_cell.angle_alpha   90.00
_cell.angle_beta   90.00
_cell.angle_gamma   90.00
#
_symmetry.space_group_name_H-M   'P 1'
#
loop_
_entity.id
_entity.type
_entity.pdbx_description
1 polymer ?
#
loop_
_entity_poly.entity_id
_entity_poly.type
_entity_poly.pdbx_seq_one_letter_code
_entity_poly.pdbx_strand_id
1 'polypeptide(L)'
;MASRFTIDGGRFLVNGTPTYAGRSWKGHRIEGMLFNSRMANAVADDENPSTRGAWSYADGPWDAERNTGEFIAALPSYRAHGLLAVCINLSGGSPQGYSWHQPWQICGFTADGAIKPAWAARLARVIEACDAQGMAVILGLFYGKQSGTFRDETAVKAAVANTVDWLLAREARNVLLEIGNEVDLENVWAHPIIAAARCHELVLLAKERARSGAKGGALLVSTSLLGIDAPPEATVAACDYLLPHG
;
A
#
# COMPACT_ATOMS: atom_id res chain seq x y z
N MET A 1 8.36 6.05 -21.12
CA MET A 1 7.05 6.59 -20.72
C MET A 1 6.77 6.11 -19.32
N ALA A 2 6.15 6.95 -18.47
CA ALA A 2 5.68 6.52 -17.15
C ALA A 2 4.64 5.40 -17.30
N SER A 3 4.71 4.41 -16.43
CA SER A 3 3.79 3.27 -16.41
C SER A 3 2.46 3.69 -15.83
N ARG A 4 1.38 3.37 -16.54
CA ARG A 4 0.01 3.60 -16.09
C ARG A 4 -0.72 2.28 -15.92
N PHE A 5 -1.20 2.03 -14.72
CA PHE A 5 -2.01 0.85 -14.42
C PHE A 5 -3.50 1.19 -14.45
N THR A 6 -4.29 0.35 -15.12
CA THR A 6 -5.75 0.46 -15.22
C THR A 6 -6.39 -0.91 -15.10
N ILE A 7 -7.71 -0.95 -14.90
CA ILE A 7 -8.50 -2.19 -14.87
C ILE A 7 -9.54 -2.14 -15.98
N ASP A 8 -9.66 -3.22 -16.75
CA ASP A 8 -10.71 -3.42 -17.75
C ASP A 8 -11.18 -4.89 -17.76
N GLY A 9 -12.49 -5.09 -17.62
CA GLY A 9 -13.09 -6.43 -17.62
C GLY A 9 -12.48 -7.40 -16.60
N GLY A 10 -12.10 -6.91 -15.42
CA GLY A 10 -11.44 -7.71 -14.37
C GLY A 10 -9.99 -8.08 -14.66
N ARG A 11 -9.31 -7.39 -15.58
CA ARG A 11 -7.89 -7.55 -15.90
C ARG A 11 -7.14 -6.29 -15.53
N PHE A 12 -5.95 -6.42 -14.97
CA PHE A 12 -4.99 -5.34 -14.88
C PHE A 12 -4.30 -5.11 -16.24
N LEU A 13 -4.10 -3.85 -16.58
CA LEU A 13 -3.43 -3.41 -17.79
C LEU A 13 -2.30 -2.47 -17.40
N VAL A 14 -1.16 -2.60 -18.08
CA VAL A 14 -0.06 -1.64 -18.05
C VAL A 14 0.01 -0.96 -19.41
N ASN A 15 -0.12 0.37 -19.42
CA ASN A 15 -0.12 1.18 -20.65
C ASN A 15 -1.11 0.67 -21.71
N GLY A 16 -2.31 0.23 -21.28
CA GLY A 16 -3.36 -0.28 -22.18
C GLY A 16 -3.17 -1.71 -22.68
N THR A 17 -2.10 -2.41 -22.26
CA THR A 17 -1.88 -3.83 -22.57
C THR A 17 -2.16 -4.69 -21.34
N PRO A 18 -2.92 -5.79 -21.44
CA PRO A 18 -3.09 -6.73 -20.32
C PRO A 18 -1.75 -7.18 -19.75
N THR A 19 -1.62 -7.19 -18.42
CA THR A 19 -0.47 -7.78 -17.75
C THR A 19 -0.35 -9.26 -18.13
N TYR A 20 0.87 -9.79 -18.27
CA TYR A 20 1.11 -11.18 -18.68
C TYR A 20 0.34 -11.62 -19.93
N ALA A 21 0.21 -10.74 -20.93
CA ALA A 21 -0.54 -11.00 -22.17
C ALA A 21 -0.25 -12.39 -22.77
N GLY A 22 -1.33 -13.12 -23.10
CA GLY A 22 -1.29 -14.46 -23.69
C GLY A 22 -0.83 -15.58 -22.76
N ARG A 23 -0.55 -15.33 -21.47
CA ARG A 23 -0.07 -16.37 -20.55
C ARG A 23 -1.21 -17.13 -19.85
N SER A 24 -1.01 -18.44 -19.72
CA SER A 24 -1.82 -19.35 -18.92
C SER A 24 -0.93 -20.36 -18.18
N TRP A 25 -1.43 -20.94 -17.10
CA TRP A 25 -0.75 -22.00 -16.35
C TRP A 25 -1.76 -23.02 -15.85
N LYS A 26 -1.55 -24.32 -16.17
CA LYS A 26 -2.46 -25.42 -15.80
C LYS A 26 -3.94 -25.15 -16.13
N GLY A 27 -4.22 -24.51 -17.27
CA GLY A 27 -5.58 -24.15 -17.68
C GLY A 27 -6.15 -22.88 -17.03
N HIS A 28 -5.43 -22.26 -16.08
CA HIS A 28 -5.81 -20.99 -15.49
C HIS A 28 -5.21 -19.82 -16.27
N ARG A 29 -6.02 -18.77 -16.50
CA ARG A 29 -5.58 -17.53 -17.14
C ARG A 29 -4.65 -16.77 -16.20
N ILE A 30 -3.45 -16.43 -16.69
CA ILE A 30 -2.49 -15.55 -15.99
C ILE A 30 -2.59 -14.12 -16.53
N GLU A 31 -2.97 -13.97 -17.81
CA GLU A 31 -3.27 -12.69 -18.41
C GLU A 31 -4.24 -11.86 -17.54
N GLY A 32 -3.88 -10.60 -17.30
CA GLY A 32 -4.64 -9.65 -16.51
C GLY A 32 -4.47 -9.81 -15.00
N MET A 33 -3.67 -10.76 -14.51
CA MET A 33 -3.31 -10.84 -13.09
C MET A 33 -2.25 -9.81 -12.71
N LEU A 34 -2.09 -9.53 -11.42
CA LEU A 34 -1.04 -8.62 -10.92
C LEU A 34 -0.24 -9.31 -9.81
N PHE A 35 0.68 -10.21 -10.20
CA PHE A 35 1.58 -10.82 -9.23
C PHE A 35 2.42 -9.75 -8.54
N ASN A 36 2.37 -9.80 -7.22
CA ASN A 36 2.99 -8.84 -6.33
C ASN A 36 3.77 -9.57 -5.23
N SER A 37 4.67 -8.84 -4.59
CA SER A 37 5.31 -9.28 -3.35
C SER A 37 5.05 -8.26 -2.25
N ARG A 38 4.69 -8.73 -1.05
CA ARG A 38 4.46 -7.88 0.11
C ARG A 38 5.79 -7.49 0.74
N MET A 39 6.14 -6.23 0.56
CA MET A 39 7.35 -5.58 1.01
C MET A 39 6.95 -4.44 1.97
N ALA A 40 6.05 -4.75 2.91
CA ALA A 40 5.32 -3.77 3.72
C ALA A 40 6.26 -2.75 4.41
N ASN A 41 7.44 -3.23 4.83
CA ASN A 41 8.43 -2.47 5.59
C ASN A 41 9.55 -1.84 4.73
N ALA A 42 9.41 -1.81 3.40
CA ALA A 42 10.44 -1.29 2.49
C ALA A 42 10.82 0.19 2.74
N VAL A 43 9.92 0.97 3.32
CA VAL A 43 10.12 2.40 3.65
C VAL A 43 10.08 2.68 5.14
N ALA A 44 9.98 1.63 5.96
CA ALA A 44 9.78 1.72 7.39
C ALA A 44 10.95 2.36 8.12
N ASP A 45 10.65 3.00 9.24
CA ASP A 45 11.62 3.40 10.25
C ASP A 45 10.93 3.31 11.62
N ASP A 46 11.48 2.49 12.51
CA ASP A 46 10.94 2.30 13.86
C ASP A 46 11.40 3.45 14.76
N GLU A 47 10.49 4.32 15.16
CA GLU A 47 10.78 5.48 16.01
C GLU A 47 10.99 5.10 17.48
N ASN A 48 10.68 3.86 17.89
CA ASN A 48 10.92 3.42 19.25
C ASN A 48 12.38 2.97 19.41
N PRO A 49 13.21 3.68 20.22
CA PRO A 49 14.62 3.34 20.40
C PRO A 49 14.85 1.95 21.00
N SER A 50 13.90 1.45 21.80
CA SER A 50 14.00 0.14 22.46
C SER A 50 13.77 -1.04 21.49
N THR A 51 13.08 -0.82 20.38
CA THR A 51 12.74 -1.87 19.39
C THR A 51 13.46 -1.70 18.07
N ARG A 52 13.95 -0.48 17.75
CA ARG A 52 14.71 -0.18 16.52
C ARG A 52 15.87 -1.14 16.27
N GLY A 53 16.54 -1.60 17.33
CA GLY A 53 17.64 -2.57 17.21
C GLY A 53 17.23 -3.91 16.60
N ALA A 54 15.96 -4.31 16.72
CA ALA A 54 15.44 -5.58 16.19
C ALA A 54 15.42 -5.65 14.65
N TRP A 55 15.57 -4.50 13.99
CA TRP A 55 15.63 -4.38 12.53
C TRP A 55 17.06 -4.42 11.98
N SER A 56 18.05 -4.48 12.87
CA SER A 56 19.47 -4.43 12.49
C SER A 56 19.84 -5.60 11.60
N TYR A 57 20.71 -5.31 10.63
CA TYR A 57 21.29 -6.32 9.78
C TYR A 57 22.36 -7.10 10.57
N ALA A 58 22.69 -8.30 10.12
CA ALA A 58 23.74 -9.10 10.75
C ALA A 58 25.11 -8.39 10.75
N ASP A 59 25.33 -7.46 9.81
CA ASP A 59 26.59 -6.75 9.58
C ASP A 59 26.59 -5.28 10.03
N GLY A 60 25.52 -4.80 10.69
CA GLY A 60 25.46 -3.41 11.12
C GLY A 60 24.13 -2.99 11.76
N PRO A 61 24.10 -1.81 12.39
CA PRO A 61 22.88 -1.28 12.98
C PRO A 61 21.80 -1.02 11.92
N TRP A 62 20.54 -0.95 12.36
CA TRP A 62 19.44 -0.52 11.52
C TRP A 62 19.68 0.86 10.89
N ASP A 63 19.46 0.93 9.58
CA ASP A 63 19.42 2.17 8.80
C ASP A 63 18.27 2.06 7.79
N ALA A 64 17.25 2.92 7.96
CA ALA A 64 16.09 2.96 7.09
C ALA A 64 16.46 3.33 5.64
N GLU A 65 17.51 4.13 5.44
CA GLU A 65 17.98 4.51 4.11
C GLU A 65 18.67 3.35 3.41
N ARG A 66 19.46 2.55 4.14
CA ARG A 66 20.02 1.28 3.65
C ARG A 66 18.91 0.30 3.27
N ASN A 67 17.93 0.09 4.15
CA ASN A 67 16.80 -0.81 3.90
C ASN A 67 16.06 -0.45 2.60
N THR A 68 15.70 0.83 2.42
CA THR A 68 15.06 1.28 1.18
C THR A 68 15.98 1.17 -0.03
N GLY A 69 17.27 1.50 0.11
CA GLY A 69 18.25 1.43 -0.98
C GLY A 69 18.47 0.01 -1.49
N GLU A 70 18.64 -0.95 -0.59
CA GLU A 70 18.82 -2.37 -0.94
C GLU A 70 17.53 -2.98 -1.49
N PHE A 71 16.36 -2.59 -0.98
CA PHE A 71 15.08 -2.98 -1.57
C PHE A 71 14.97 -2.51 -3.03
N ILE A 72 15.29 -1.24 -3.30
CA ILE A 72 15.30 -0.69 -4.67
C ILE A 72 16.27 -1.47 -5.56
N ALA A 73 17.46 -1.82 -5.06
CA ALA A 73 18.45 -2.60 -5.80
C ALA A 73 17.97 -4.02 -6.15
N ALA A 74 17.02 -4.58 -5.39
CA ALA A 74 16.43 -5.89 -5.64
C ALA A 74 15.32 -5.89 -6.72
N LEU A 75 14.70 -4.74 -7.02
CA LEU A 75 13.57 -4.63 -7.95
C LEU A 75 13.83 -5.23 -9.35
N PRO A 76 15.01 -5.07 -9.98
CA PRO A 76 15.29 -5.71 -11.27
C PRO A 76 15.18 -7.24 -11.20
N SER A 77 15.61 -7.86 -10.09
CA SER A 77 15.49 -9.29 -9.88
C SER A 77 14.01 -9.70 -9.75
N TYR A 78 13.23 -8.94 -9.00
CA TYR A 78 11.79 -9.19 -8.84
C TYR A 78 11.08 -9.14 -10.20
N ARG A 79 11.42 -8.13 -10.99
CA ARG A 79 10.89 -7.94 -12.34
C ARG A 79 11.28 -9.08 -13.29
N ALA A 80 12.52 -9.56 -13.21
CA ALA A 80 13.03 -10.69 -14.00
C ALA A 80 12.33 -12.01 -13.66
N HIS A 81 11.94 -12.19 -12.39
CA HIS A 81 11.17 -13.36 -11.92
C HIS A 81 9.65 -13.22 -12.13
N GLY A 82 9.21 -12.17 -12.84
CA GLY A 82 7.84 -12.03 -13.29
C GLY A 82 6.92 -11.30 -12.32
N LEU A 83 7.43 -10.64 -11.28
CA LEU A 83 6.61 -9.71 -10.50
C LEU A 83 6.38 -8.40 -11.28
N LEU A 84 5.15 -7.89 -11.21
CA LEU A 84 4.76 -6.60 -11.78
C LEU A 84 4.32 -5.59 -10.72
N ALA A 85 4.31 -5.99 -9.45
CA ALA A 85 3.95 -5.09 -8.36
C ALA A 85 4.67 -5.44 -7.06
N VAL A 86 4.72 -4.47 -6.15
CA VAL A 86 5.12 -4.64 -4.76
C VAL A 86 4.07 -3.99 -3.86
N CYS A 87 3.80 -4.56 -2.69
CA CYS A 87 2.95 -3.93 -1.69
C CYS A 87 3.81 -3.29 -0.59
N ILE A 88 3.54 -2.04 -0.26
CA ILE A 88 4.26 -1.25 0.75
C ILE A 88 3.22 -0.61 1.65
N ASN A 89 3.47 -0.52 2.96
CA ASN A 89 2.51 0.08 3.88
C ASN A 89 3.13 1.26 4.66
N LEU A 90 2.47 2.42 4.67
CA LEU A 90 2.92 3.59 5.44
C LEU A 90 2.75 3.41 6.94
N SER A 91 1.89 2.50 7.39
CA SER A 91 1.82 2.05 8.79
C SER A 91 2.66 0.78 9.03
N GLY A 92 3.56 0.43 8.10
CA GLY A 92 4.40 -0.76 8.16
C GLY A 92 3.66 -2.06 8.48
N GLY A 93 4.40 -3.03 8.99
CA GLY A 93 3.90 -4.31 9.45
C GLY A 93 4.85 -4.93 10.47
N SER A 94 4.43 -6.02 11.10
CA SER A 94 5.22 -6.68 12.14
C SER A 94 6.56 -7.22 11.63
N PRO A 95 7.71 -6.91 12.26
CA PRO A 95 9.00 -7.56 11.97
C PRO A 95 9.02 -9.04 12.37
N GLN A 96 8.14 -9.45 13.28
CA GLN A 96 8.15 -10.76 13.92
C GLN A 96 7.09 -11.71 13.35
N GLY A 97 6.43 -11.34 12.25
CA GLY A 97 5.24 -12.06 11.77
C GLY A 97 4.08 -11.91 12.77
N TYR A 98 3.42 -13.01 13.13
CA TYR A 98 2.28 -12.99 14.05
C TYR A 98 2.73 -12.74 15.50
N SER A 99 2.54 -11.52 15.99
CA SER A 99 2.77 -11.17 17.40
C SER A 99 1.62 -10.33 17.97
N TRP A 100 1.26 -10.65 19.21
CA TRP A 100 0.19 -9.95 19.94
C TRP A 100 0.63 -8.58 20.47
N HIS A 101 1.84 -8.52 21.02
CA HIS A 101 2.46 -7.29 21.52
C HIS A 101 3.35 -6.69 20.43
N GLN A 102 3.06 -5.44 20.04
CA GLN A 102 3.74 -4.73 18.95
C GLN A 102 4.22 -3.36 19.45
N PRO A 103 5.33 -3.30 20.21
CA PRO A 103 5.81 -2.07 20.85
C PRO A 103 6.50 -1.09 19.91
N TRP A 104 6.77 -1.49 18.66
CA TRP A 104 7.40 -0.64 17.65
C TRP A 104 6.50 0.51 17.22
N GLN A 105 7.12 1.62 16.84
CA GLN A 105 6.45 2.82 16.35
C GLN A 105 6.79 2.98 14.87
N ILE A 106 6.00 2.33 14.02
CA ILE A 106 6.26 2.22 12.59
C ILE A 106 5.05 2.77 11.87
N CYS A 107 4.99 4.09 11.85
CA CYS A 107 3.94 4.82 11.16
C CYS A 107 4.55 6.05 10.51
N GLY A 108 4.45 6.09 9.19
CA GLY A 108 4.85 7.20 8.33
C GLY A 108 3.91 8.39 8.40
N PHE A 109 2.87 8.34 9.23
CA PHE A 109 2.00 9.47 9.52
C PHE A 109 2.30 10.09 10.87
N THR A 110 2.11 11.40 10.95
CA THR A 110 1.95 12.11 12.22
C THR A 110 0.59 11.80 12.84
N ALA A 111 0.40 12.14 14.12
CA ALA A 111 -0.89 11.96 14.80
C ALA A 111 -2.06 12.74 14.17
N ASP A 112 -1.74 13.76 13.35
CA ASP A 112 -2.69 14.58 12.59
C ASP A 112 -2.91 14.10 11.14
N GLY A 113 -2.26 13.00 10.74
CA GLY A 113 -2.42 12.42 9.40
C GLY A 113 -1.55 13.06 8.31
N ALA A 114 -0.59 13.93 8.63
CA ALA A 114 0.42 14.35 7.66
C ALA A 114 1.45 13.24 7.42
N ILE A 115 1.88 13.01 6.17
CA ILE A 115 2.99 12.09 5.86
C ILE A 115 4.29 12.70 6.37
N LYS A 116 5.05 11.93 7.15
CA LYS A 116 6.36 12.33 7.66
C LYS A 116 7.34 12.53 6.49
N PRO A 117 8.10 13.63 6.43
CA PRO A 117 8.97 13.93 5.28
C PRO A 117 9.98 12.83 4.93
N ALA A 118 10.60 12.19 5.91
CA ALA A 118 11.56 11.10 5.68
C ALA A 118 10.90 9.87 5.01
N TRP A 119 9.68 9.52 5.45
CA TRP A 119 8.90 8.45 4.84
C TRP A 119 8.45 8.79 3.43
N ALA A 120 8.01 10.03 3.20
CA ALA A 120 7.65 10.51 1.86
C ALA A 120 8.85 10.46 0.90
N ALA A 121 10.05 10.82 1.35
CA ALA A 121 11.27 10.76 0.54
C ALA A 121 11.67 9.33 0.17
N ARG A 122 11.58 8.38 1.11
CA ARG A 122 11.78 6.94 0.82
C ARG A 122 10.75 6.40 -0.16
N LEU A 123 9.47 6.67 0.09
CA LEU A 123 8.37 6.26 -0.78
C LEU A 123 8.50 6.82 -2.19
N ALA A 124 8.92 8.08 -2.33
CA ALA A 124 9.16 8.73 -3.62
C ALA A 124 10.16 7.94 -4.48
N ARG A 125 11.33 7.61 -3.91
CA ARG A 125 12.37 6.83 -4.60
C ARG A 125 11.89 5.44 -4.99
N VAL A 126 11.10 4.79 -4.14
CA VAL A 126 10.55 3.47 -4.44
C VAL A 126 9.54 3.52 -5.59
N ILE A 127 8.62 4.50 -5.59
CA ILE A 127 7.65 4.69 -6.67
C ILE A 127 8.37 4.92 -8.01
N GLU A 128 9.38 5.79 -8.02
CA GLU A 128 10.19 6.10 -9.21
C GLU A 128 10.98 4.87 -9.69
N ALA A 129 11.59 4.10 -8.78
CA ALA A 129 12.31 2.89 -9.12
C ALA A 129 11.41 1.78 -9.66
N CYS A 130 10.20 1.61 -9.08
CA CYS A 130 9.21 0.67 -9.60
C CYS A 130 8.74 1.10 -11.00
N ASP A 131 8.50 2.40 -11.22
CA ASP A 131 8.08 2.91 -12.52
C ASP A 131 9.13 2.63 -13.60
N ALA A 132 10.42 2.82 -13.28
CA ALA A 132 11.54 2.52 -14.16
C ALA A 132 11.61 1.03 -14.56
N GLN A 133 11.07 0.13 -13.74
CA GLN A 133 10.98 -1.31 -14.02
C GLN A 133 9.65 -1.73 -14.69
N GLY A 134 8.74 -0.79 -14.91
CA GLY A 134 7.38 -1.10 -15.37
C GLY A 134 6.53 -1.81 -14.31
N MET A 135 6.80 -1.54 -13.02
CA MET A 135 6.13 -2.15 -11.88
C MET A 135 5.20 -1.16 -11.16
N ALA A 136 4.12 -1.69 -10.60
CA ALA A 136 3.22 -0.95 -9.74
C ALA A 136 3.64 -0.99 -8.26
N VAL A 137 3.24 0.03 -7.51
CA VAL A 137 3.24 0.01 -6.04
C VAL A 137 1.79 -0.07 -5.57
N ILE A 138 1.45 -1.12 -4.82
CA ILE A 138 0.23 -1.19 -4.04
C ILE A 138 0.54 -0.55 -2.68
N LEU A 139 0.07 0.67 -2.49
CA LEU A 139 0.38 1.50 -1.33
C LEU A 139 -0.70 1.34 -0.25
N GLY A 140 -0.41 0.58 0.79
CA GLY A 140 -1.18 0.49 2.02
C GLY A 140 -1.01 1.73 2.90
N LEU A 141 -2.09 2.20 3.51
CA LEU A 141 -2.04 3.33 4.44
C LEU A 141 -2.04 2.88 5.90
N PHE A 142 -2.97 2.00 6.26
CA PHE A 142 -3.24 1.65 7.65
C PHE A 142 -2.98 0.19 7.96
N TYR A 143 -2.42 -0.03 9.15
CA TYR A 143 -2.21 -1.34 9.77
C TYR A 143 -2.78 -1.31 11.18
N GLY A 144 -3.59 -2.31 11.55
CA GLY A 144 -4.42 -2.28 12.77
C GLY A 144 -3.65 -1.88 14.03
N LYS A 145 -2.50 -2.51 14.30
CA LYS A 145 -1.71 -2.25 15.50
C LYS A 145 -1.02 -0.89 15.54
N GLN A 146 -0.89 -0.21 14.41
CA GLN A 146 -0.34 1.16 14.33
C GLN A 146 -1.44 2.22 14.26
N SER A 147 -2.72 1.81 14.14
CA SER A 147 -3.86 2.74 14.01
C SER A 147 -4.05 3.65 15.23
N GLY A 148 -3.58 3.25 16.42
CA GLY A 148 -3.58 4.12 17.61
C GLY A 148 -2.64 5.33 17.54
N THR A 149 -1.85 5.46 16.46
CA THR A 149 -1.02 6.65 16.20
C THR A 149 -1.86 7.91 15.95
N PHE A 150 -3.04 7.76 15.36
CA PHE A 150 -3.88 8.89 14.98
C PHE A 150 -4.65 9.43 16.19
N ARG A 151 -4.79 10.75 16.27
CA ARG A 151 -5.51 11.38 17.38
C ARG A 151 -7.00 11.04 17.35
N ASP A 152 -7.60 11.04 16.16
CA ASP A 152 -9.04 10.90 15.95
C ASP A 152 -9.37 10.51 14.50
N GLU A 153 -10.66 10.34 14.21
CA GLU A 153 -11.16 10.03 12.87
C GLU A 153 -10.82 11.13 11.84
N THR A 154 -10.71 12.40 12.24
CA THR A 154 -10.33 13.49 11.34
C THR A 154 -8.89 13.32 10.86
N ALA A 155 -7.98 12.94 11.76
CA ALA A 155 -6.60 12.62 11.40
C ALA A 155 -6.50 11.41 10.44
N VAL A 156 -7.34 10.39 10.61
CA VAL A 156 -7.40 9.25 9.67
C VAL A 156 -7.86 9.72 8.27
N LYS A 157 -8.92 10.54 8.19
CA LYS A 157 -9.37 11.12 6.91
C LYS A 157 -8.31 12.03 6.29
N ALA A 158 -7.60 12.81 7.10
CA ALA A 158 -6.49 13.65 6.67
C ALA A 158 -5.34 12.81 6.09
N ALA A 159 -5.00 11.67 6.70
CA ALA A 159 -3.99 10.75 6.17
C ALA A 159 -4.33 10.24 4.76
N VAL A 160 -5.59 9.88 4.52
CA VAL A 160 -6.06 9.51 3.18
C VAL A 160 -5.94 10.69 2.21
N ALA A 161 -6.51 11.84 2.56
CA ALA A 161 -6.54 13.03 1.68
C ALA A 161 -5.12 13.53 1.34
N ASN A 162 -4.25 13.66 2.35
CA ASN A 162 -2.87 14.09 2.18
C ASN A 162 -2.08 13.13 1.29
N THR A 163 -2.33 11.82 1.40
CA THR A 163 -1.67 10.83 0.54
C THR A 163 -2.12 10.93 -0.91
N VAL A 164 -3.42 11.07 -1.15
CA VAL A 164 -3.95 11.28 -2.50
C VAL A 164 -3.37 12.56 -3.12
N ASP A 165 -3.38 13.67 -2.39
CA ASP A 165 -2.83 14.95 -2.86
C ASP A 165 -1.33 14.83 -3.18
N TRP A 166 -0.57 14.15 -2.31
CA TRP A 166 0.86 13.90 -2.51
C TRP A 166 1.14 13.06 -3.78
N LEU A 167 0.36 12.00 -4.01
CA LEU A 167 0.46 11.17 -5.22
C LEU A 167 0.10 11.95 -6.49
N LEU A 168 -0.96 12.76 -6.45
CA LEU A 168 -1.40 13.58 -7.59
C LEU A 168 -0.37 14.64 -7.96
N ALA A 169 0.19 15.34 -6.97
CA ALA A 169 1.22 16.36 -7.19
C ALA A 169 2.43 15.81 -7.94
N ARG A 170 2.81 14.56 -7.61
CA ARG A 170 3.92 13.82 -8.21
C ARG A 170 3.58 13.10 -9.52
N GLU A 171 2.32 13.13 -9.93
CA GLU A 171 1.83 12.41 -11.09
C GLU A 171 2.11 10.90 -11.05
N ALA A 172 2.10 10.30 -9.86
CA ALA A 172 2.37 8.87 -9.69
C ALA A 172 1.26 8.03 -10.34
N ARG A 173 1.50 7.51 -11.56
CA ARG A 173 0.53 6.70 -12.34
C ARG A 173 0.69 5.19 -12.16
N ASN A 174 1.76 4.77 -11.51
CA ASN A 174 2.06 3.37 -11.19
C ASN A 174 1.66 2.99 -9.75
N VAL A 175 0.81 3.78 -9.10
CA VAL A 175 0.36 3.53 -7.71
C VAL A 175 -1.10 3.12 -7.69
N LEU A 176 -1.39 2.04 -6.97
CA LEU A 176 -2.72 1.61 -6.58
C LEU A 176 -2.83 1.76 -5.05
N LEU A 177 -3.94 2.28 -4.54
CA LEU A 177 -4.08 2.63 -3.13
C LEU A 177 -4.85 1.55 -2.36
N GLU A 178 -4.30 1.10 -1.24
CA GLU A 178 -4.95 0.22 -0.27
C GLU A 178 -5.21 1.00 1.04
N ILE A 179 -6.47 1.13 1.45
CA ILE A 179 -6.82 1.88 2.67
C ILE A 179 -6.29 1.17 3.92
N GLY A 180 -6.68 -0.08 4.15
CA GLY A 180 -6.25 -0.83 5.33
C GLY A 180 -5.95 -2.29 5.00
N ASN A 181 -4.93 -2.82 5.67
CA ASN A 181 -4.62 -4.25 5.67
C ASN A 181 -5.63 -5.00 6.54
N GLU A 182 -6.36 -5.99 5.98
CA GLU A 182 -7.30 -6.86 6.71
C GLU A 182 -8.32 -6.07 7.55
N VAL A 183 -9.12 -5.22 6.89
CA VAL A 183 -10.05 -4.31 7.61
C VAL A 183 -11.18 -5.04 8.33
N ASP A 184 -11.42 -6.30 7.97
CA ASP A 184 -12.35 -7.25 8.57
C ASP A 184 -11.74 -8.04 9.75
N LEU A 185 -10.48 -7.81 10.09
CA LEU A 185 -9.90 -8.34 11.33
C LEU A 185 -10.55 -7.63 12.53
N GLU A 186 -11.24 -8.41 13.36
CA GLU A 186 -11.97 -7.88 14.50
C GLU A 186 -11.04 -7.38 15.61
N ASN A 187 -11.47 -6.33 16.33
CA ASN A 187 -10.83 -5.83 17.56
C ASN A 187 -9.37 -5.36 17.41
N VAL A 188 -8.89 -5.03 16.21
CA VAL A 188 -7.53 -4.48 16.00
C VAL A 188 -7.48 -2.98 15.72
N TRP A 189 -8.59 -2.38 15.28
CA TRP A 189 -8.63 -1.00 14.83
C TRP A 189 -8.96 -0.03 15.97
N ALA A 190 -8.09 0.94 16.24
CA ALA A 190 -8.35 2.03 17.18
C ALA A 190 -9.43 3.01 16.67
N HIS A 191 -9.61 3.09 15.35
CA HIS A 191 -10.57 3.98 14.71
C HIS A 191 -11.58 3.17 13.87
N PRO A 192 -12.87 3.15 14.23
CA PRO A 192 -13.89 2.37 13.53
C PRO A 192 -14.04 2.67 12.04
N ILE A 193 -13.68 3.89 11.60
CA ILE A 193 -13.75 4.26 10.18
C ILE A 193 -12.84 3.40 9.28
N ILE A 194 -11.77 2.82 9.84
CA ILE A 194 -10.85 1.96 9.08
C ILE A 194 -11.38 0.53 8.98
N ALA A 195 -12.21 0.09 9.93
CA ALA A 195 -12.74 -1.27 9.95
C ALA A 195 -13.77 -1.53 8.84
N ALA A 196 -13.99 -2.80 8.52
CA ALA A 196 -14.81 -3.27 7.40
C ALA A 196 -16.18 -2.60 7.28
N ALA A 197 -16.85 -2.32 8.40
CA ALA A 197 -18.17 -1.67 8.42
C ALA A 197 -18.17 -0.26 7.79
N ARG A 198 -17.05 0.47 7.87
CA ARG A 198 -16.96 1.88 7.47
C ARG A 198 -15.80 2.19 6.50
N CYS A 199 -14.90 1.25 6.23
CA CYS A 199 -13.73 1.47 5.38
C CYS A 199 -14.09 2.00 3.97
N HIS A 200 -15.27 1.63 3.45
CA HIS A 200 -15.79 2.12 2.18
C HIS A 200 -15.90 3.67 2.14
N GLU A 201 -16.12 4.34 3.27
CA GLU A 201 -16.14 5.80 3.38
C GLU A 201 -14.76 6.40 3.01
N LEU A 202 -13.67 5.76 3.42
CA LEU A 202 -12.30 6.20 3.11
C LEU A 202 -11.92 5.90 1.66
N VAL A 203 -12.42 4.80 1.10
CA VAL A 203 -12.28 4.49 -0.34
C VAL A 203 -12.95 5.57 -1.18
N LEU A 204 -14.19 5.93 -0.84
CA LEU A 204 -14.95 6.99 -1.51
C LEU A 204 -14.27 8.35 -1.36
N LEU A 205 -13.78 8.68 -0.15
CA LEU A 205 -13.01 9.90 0.09
C LEU A 205 -11.78 9.99 -0.83
N ALA A 206 -10.99 8.92 -0.91
CA ALA A 206 -9.80 8.89 -1.76
C ALA A 206 -10.15 9.09 -3.25
N LYS A 207 -11.20 8.41 -3.73
CA LYS A 207 -11.66 8.51 -5.12
C LYS A 207 -12.20 9.90 -5.45
N GLU A 208 -12.99 10.49 -4.55
CA GLU A 208 -13.51 11.85 -4.72
C GLU A 208 -12.38 12.89 -4.74
N ARG A 209 -11.41 12.75 -3.83
CA ARG A 209 -10.22 13.61 -3.80
C ARG A 209 -9.39 13.49 -5.08
N ALA A 210 -9.22 12.26 -5.59
CA ALA A 210 -8.47 12.00 -6.82
C ALA A 210 -9.11 12.69 -8.04
N ARG A 211 -10.45 12.65 -8.13
CA ARG A 211 -11.23 13.27 -9.23
C ARG A 211 -11.27 14.78 -9.16
N SER A 212 -11.43 15.34 -7.96
CA SER A 212 -11.57 16.79 -7.73
C SER A 212 -10.23 17.55 -7.72
N GLY A 213 -9.10 16.85 -7.62
CA GLY A 213 -7.77 17.47 -7.62
C GLY A 213 -7.45 18.22 -8.93
N ALA A 214 -6.54 19.19 -8.84
CA ALA A 214 -6.19 20.10 -9.95
C ALA A 214 -5.71 19.39 -11.25
N LYS A 215 -5.25 18.14 -11.14
CA LYS A 215 -4.81 17.31 -12.27
C LYS A 215 -5.83 16.23 -12.68
N GLY A 216 -7.01 16.20 -12.07
CA GLY A 216 -8.15 15.34 -12.40
C GLY A 216 -7.76 13.91 -12.79
N GLY A 217 -7.30 13.11 -11.83
CA GLY A 217 -6.72 11.78 -12.10
C GLY A 217 -7.60 10.64 -11.59
N ALA A 218 -7.62 9.52 -12.31
CA ALA A 218 -8.14 8.27 -11.78
C ALA A 218 -7.04 7.57 -10.95
N LEU A 219 -7.25 7.46 -9.64
CA LEU A 219 -6.49 6.61 -8.74
C LEU A 219 -7.30 5.36 -8.47
N LEU A 220 -6.71 4.17 -8.64
CA LEU A 220 -7.36 2.91 -8.28
C LEU A 220 -7.26 2.75 -6.76
N VAL A 221 -8.40 2.56 -6.10
CA VAL A 221 -8.47 2.46 -4.63
C VAL A 221 -9.20 1.18 -4.22
N SER A 222 -8.64 0.50 -3.22
CA SER A 222 -9.18 -0.71 -2.61
C SER A 222 -8.90 -0.73 -1.12
N THR A 223 -9.32 -1.80 -0.46
CA THR A 223 -8.84 -2.23 0.86
C THR A 223 -8.59 -3.74 0.85
N SER A 224 -7.87 -4.26 1.84
CA SER A 224 -7.61 -5.70 1.98
C SER A 224 -8.52 -6.35 3.00
N LEU A 225 -8.79 -7.64 2.79
CA LEU A 225 -9.66 -8.49 3.61
C LEU A 225 -8.92 -9.78 4.00
N LEU A 226 -9.24 -10.38 5.14
CA LEU A 226 -8.69 -11.68 5.58
C LEU A 226 -8.99 -12.80 4.59
N GLY A 227 -10.14 -12.72 3.92
CA GLY A 227 -10.57 -13.68 2.92
C GLY A 227 -11.60 -13.08 1.97
N ILE A 228 -12.10 -13.91 1.05
CA ILE A 228 -13.13 -13.51 0.08
C ILE A 228 -14.52 -14.08 0.40
N ASP A 229 -14.66 -14.78 1.53
CA ASP A 229 -15.92 -15.35 1.95
C ASP A 229 -16.82 -14.24 2.52
N ALA A 230 -17.75 -13.77 1.68
CA ALA A 230 -18.73 -12.71 1.96
C ALA A 230 -18.13 -11.33 2.30
N PRO A 231 -17.39 -10.69 1.37
CA PRO A 231 -16.93 -9.31 1.55
C PRO A 231 -18.12 -8.37 1.77
N PRO A 232 -17.99 -7.32 2.61
CA PRO A 232 -19.07 -6.36 2.82
C PRO A 232 -19.53 -5.72 1.51
N GLU A 233 -20.84 -5.68 1.26
CA GLU A 233 -21.41 -5.15 0.00
C GLU A 233 -20.94 -3.71 -0.28
N ALA A 234 -20.87 -2.88 0.76
CA ALA A 234 -20.39 -1.50 0.65
C ALA A 234 -18.93 -1.43 0.20
N THR A 235 -18.08 -2.37 0.63
CA THR A 235 -16.68 -2.48 0.18
C THR A 235 -16.62 -2.87 -1.29
N VAL A 236 -17.39 -3.88 -1.71
CA VAL A 236 -17.46 -4.33 -3.11
C VAL A 236 -17.96 -3.21 -4.03
N ALA A 237 -18.96 -2.44 -3.58
CA ALA A 237 -19.50 -1.32 -4.36
C ALA A 237 -18.52 -0.13 -4.49
N ALA A 238 -17.67 0.10 -3.48
CA ALA A 238 -16.78 1.26 -3.44
C ALA A 238 -15.42 1.02 -4.12
N CYS A 239 -14.83 -0.17 -3.96
CA CYS A 239 -13.46 -0.47 -4.39
C CYS A 239 -13.35 -0.71 -5.90
N ASP A 240 -12.20 -0.36 -6.48
CA ASP A 240 -11.90 -0.62 -7.91
C ASP A 240 -11.37 -2.05 -8.15
N TYR A 241 -10.87 -2.70 -7.10
CA TYR A 241 -10.40 -4.09 -7.05
C TYR A 241 -10.57 -4.62 -5.62
N LEU A 242 -10.26 -5.90 -5.38
CA LEU A 242 -10.28 -6.50 -4.04
C LEU A 242 -8.92 -7.16 -3.76
N LEU A 243 -8.50 -7.13 -2.48
CA LEU A 243 -7.25 -7.70 -2.00
C LEU A 243 -7.51 -8.72 -0.86
N PRO A 244 -8.11 -9.90 -1.15
CA PRO A 244 -8.24 -10.94 -0.15
C PRO A 244 -6.86 -11.53 0.19
N HIS A 245 -6.66 -11.86 1.46
CA HIS A 245 -5.54 -12.66 1.92
C HIS A 245 -5.87 -14.14 1.70
N GLY A 246 -4.84 -14.98 1.62
CA GLY A 246 -4.93 -16.41 1.36
C GLY A 246 -4.21 -17.23 2.41
#